data_AF-A0A538GZS4-F1
#
_entry.id   AF-A0A538GZS4-F1
#
_cell.length_a   1.000
_cell.length_b   1.000
_cell.length_c   1.000
_cell.angle_alpha   90.00
_cell.angle_beta   90.00
_cell.angle_gamma   90.00
#
_symmetry.space_group_name_H-M   'P 1'
#
loop_
_entity.id
_entity.type
_entity.pdbx_description
1 polymer ?
#
loop_
_entity_poly.entity_id
_entity_poly.type
_entity_poly.pdbx_seq_one_letter_code
_entity_poly.pdbx_strand_id
1 'polypeptide(L)'
;MATAKDIETQAPATPLAENTVVDETASLAVRRYFTIPGRDPFDEIEWEIRDAFIPGKEKPVFDQKDVEFPKFWSQTATNIVAQKYFRGRMTSPERERSVKQMIGRVVDTIAGWGRADGYFATEEEAETFEAELKAILVNQLASFNSPVWFNVGFEEKPQCS
;
A
#
# COMPACT_ATOMS: atom_id res chain seq x y z
N MET A 1 -41.82 -31.48 -26.06
CA MET A 1 -40.55 -31.54 -25.31
C MET A 1 -40.37 -30.20 -24.62
N ALA A 2 -40.20 -30.22 -23.29
CA ALA A 2 -40.33 -29.05 -22.42
C ALA A 2 -39.10 -28.13 -22.48
N THR A 3 -39.35 -26.83 -22.55
CA THR A 3 -38.35 -25.75 -22.53
C THR A 3 -37.80 -25.61 -21.10
N ALA A 4 -36.49 -25.77 -20.92
CA ALA A 4 -35.83 -25.52 -19.64
C ALA A 4 -35.89 -24.01 -19.32
N LYS A 5 -36.36 -23.67 -18.13
CA LYS A 5 -36.31 -22.31 -17.59
C LYS A 5 -34.89 -22.03 -17.10
N ASP A 6 -34.38 -20.83 -17.41
CA ASP A 6 -33.14 -20.30 -16.85
C ASP A 6 -33.21 -20.27 -15.33
N ILE A 7 -32.22 -20.87 -14.67
CA ILE A 7 -32.05 -20.81 -13.23
C ILE A 7 -31.15 -19.60 -12.96
N GLU A 8 -31.76 -18.53 -12.46
CA GLU A 8 -31.05 -17.35 -12.00
C GLU A 8 -30.40 -17.67 -10.65
N THR A 9 -29.06 -17.83 -10.66
CA THR A 9 -28.30 -18.05 -9.43
C THR A 9 -28.24 -16.74 -8.64
N GLN A 10 -29.09 -16.59 -7.63
CA GLN A 10 -28.90 -15.56 -6.61
C GLN A 10 -27.60 -15.86 -5.85
N ALA A 11 -26.62 -14.97 -5.97
CA ALA A 11 -25.47 -14.97 -5.08
C ALA A 11 -25.95 -14.80 -3.63
N PRO A 12 -25.48 -15.62 -2.68
CA PRO A 12 -25.83 -15.42 -1.28
C PRO A 12 -25.25 -14.07 -0.83
N ALA A 13 -26.14 -13.13 -0.50
CA ALA A 13 -25.77 -11.91 0.21
C ALA A 13 -25.42 -12.29 1.65
N THR A 14 -24.18 -12.72 1.88
CA THR A 14 -23.64 -12.79 3.24
C THR A 14 -23.67 -11.37 3.79
N PRO A 15 -24.33 -11.10 4.93
CA PRO A 15 -24.23 -9.81 5.57
C PRO A 15 -22.75 -9.53 5.82
N LEU A 16 -22.25 -8.40 5.32
CA LEU A 16 -20.91 -7.95 5.69
C LEU A 16 -20.91 -7.78 7.21
N ALA A 17 -20.04 -8.50 7.90
CA ALA A 17 -19.89 -8.33 9.34
C ALA A 17 -19.47 -6.88 9.60
N GLU A 18 -20.32 -6.10 10.25
CA GLU A 18 -19.97 -4.75 10.70
C GLU A 18 -19.10 -4.87 11.95
N ASN A 19 -17.90 -4.32 11.90
CA ASN A 19 -17.06 -4.19 13.09
C ASN A 19 -17.78 -3.27 14.09
N THR A 20 -18.10 -3.81 15.26
CA THR A 20 -18.76 -3.06 16.32
C THR A 20 -17.83 -3.00 17.53
N VAL A 21 -17.53 -1.80 18.00
CA VAL A 21 -16.79 -1.59 19.25
C VAL A 21 -17.70 -2.04 20.40
N VAL A 22 -17.34 -3.13 21.06
CA VAL A 22 -18.09 -3.70 22.21
C VAL A 22 -17.69 -3.10 23.55
N ASP A 23 -16.52 -2.46 23.60
CA ASP A 23 -15.97 -1.77 24.78
C ASP A 23 -15.25 -0.50 24.32
N GLU A 24 -15.80 0.66 24.66
CA GLU A 24 -15.26 1.99 24.32
C GLU A 24 -13.88 2.26 24.95
N THR A 25 -13.47 1.44 25.92
CA THR A 25 -12.15 1.54 26.55
C THR A 25 -11.12 0.61 25.92
N ALA A 26 -11.54 -0.29 25.03
CA ALA A 26 -10.63 -1.19 24.32
C ALA A 26 -9.73 -0.39 23.37
N SER A 27 -8.45 -0.73 23.36
CA SER A 27 -7.44 -0.08 22.52
C SER A 27 -6.44 -1.13 22.03
N LEU A 28 -5.91 -0.92 20.84
CA LEU A 28 -4.83 -1.75 20.30
C LEU A 28 -3.49 -1.49 21.03
N ALA A 29 -3.43 -0.43 21.83
CA ALA A 29 -2.28 0.06 22.56
C ALA A 29 -1.03 0.17 21.66
N VAL A 30 -1.19 0.73 20.45
CA VAL A 30 -0.09 0.88 19.49
C VAL A 30 0.98 1.80 20.08
N ARG A 31 2.23 1.34 20.11
CA ARG A 31 3.36 2.09 20.68
C ARG A 31 4.32 2.53 19.60
N ARG A 32 4.94 3.70 19.79
CA ARG A 32 6.04 4.19 18.95
C ARG A 32 7.34 3.51 19.32
N TYR A 33 8.04 2.99 18.32
CA TYR A 33 9.36 2.39 18.46
C TYR A 33 10.36 2.97 17.47
N PHE A 34 9.92 3.23 16.24
CA PHE A 34 10.78 3.71 15.15
C PHE A 34 10.53 5.19 14.79
N THR A 35 9.45 5.79 15.31
CA THR A 35 8.99 7.12 14.88
C THR A 35 8.99 8.17 15.98
N ILE A 36 9.00 9.43 15.56
CA ILE A 36 8.90 10.62 16.41
C ILE A 36 7.52 11.25 16.17
N PRO A 37 6.74 11.57 17.22
CA PRO A 37 5.45 12.26 17.06
C PRO A 37 5.56 13.55 16.24
N GLY A 38 4.62 13.75 15.32
CA GLY A 38 4.55 14.95 14.48
C GLY A 38 5.59 15.02 13.34
N ARG A 39 6.34 13.94 13.08
CA ARG A 39 7.35 13.89 12.03
C ARG A 39 7.04 12.76 11.05
N ASP A 40 7.07 13.06 9.75
CA ASP A 40 6.87 12.03 8.73
C ASP A 40 8.09 11.09 8.72
N PRO A 41 7.90 9.76 8.86
CA PRO A 41 9.00 8.81 8.80
C PRO A 41 9.83 8.89 7.51
N PHE A 42 9.27 9.38 6.41
CA PHE A 42 10.00 9.58 5.16
C PHE A 42 11.01 10.73 5.23
N ASP A 43 10.86 11.68 6.16
CA ASP A 43 11.81 12.79 6.37
C ASP A 43 13.11 12.32 7.05
N GLU A 44 13.10 11.15 7.69
CA GLU A 44 14.29 10.53 8.30
C GLU A 44 15.15 9.76 7.29
N ILE A 45 14.68 9.65 6.04
CA ILE A 45 15.32 8.86 5.00
C ILE A 45 16.07 9.78 4.03
N GLU A 46 17.29 9.37 3.66
CA GLU A 46 18.00 10.01 2.56
C GLU A 46 17.51 9.44 1.22
N TRP A 47 17.04 10.32 0.33
CA TRP A 47 16.46 9.97 -0.96
C TRP A 47 17.39 10.33 -2.11
N GLU A 48 17.25 9.62 -3.23
CA GLU A 48 17.87 10.00 -4.49
C GLU A 48 16.98 9.71 -5.68
N ILE A 49 17.16 10.52 -6.73
CA ILE A 49 16.54 10.34 -8.03
C ILE A 49 17.48 9.50 -8.89
N ARG A 50 16.95 8.44 -9.49
CA ARG A 50 17.67 7.59 -10.43
C ARG A 50 16.74 7.01 -11.47
N ASP A 51 17.31 6.36 -12.48
CA ASP A 51 16.54 5.68 -13.52
C ASP A 51 16.28 4.22 -13.15
N ALA A 52 15.07 3.73 -13.43
CA ALA A 52 14.76 2.32 -13.43
C ALA A 52 14.86 1.77 -14.85
N PHE A 53 15.91 1.01 -15.13
CA PHE A 53 16.23 0.54 -16.48
C PHE A 53 16.56 -0.95 -16.50
N ILE A 54 15.85 -1.69 -17.36
CA ILE A 54 16.08 -3.11 -17.60
C ILE A 54 16.44 -3.29 -19.08
N PRO A 55 17.69 -3.67 -19.39
CA PRO A 55 18.13 -3.85 -20.76
C PRO A 55 17.41 -5.04 -21.41
N GLY A 56 17.14 -4.93 -22.72
CA GLY A 56 16.69 -6.03 -23.56
C GLY A 56 17.64 -6.22 -24.75
N LYS A 57 17.35 -7.19 -25.62
CA LYS A 57 18.22 -7.54 -26.75
C LYS A 57 18.30 -6.43 -27.81
N GLU A 58 17.16 -5.86 -28.19
CA GLU A 58 17.06 -4.80 -29.22
C GLU A 58 16.53 -3.48 -28.66
N LYS A 59 15.56 -3.58 -27.74
CA LYS A 59 14.97 -2.44 -27.01
C LYS A 59 14.94 -2.74 -25.52
N PRO A 60 14.93 -1.71 -24.66
CA PRO A 60 14.75 -1.90 -23.22
C PRO A 60 13.48 -2.69 -22.92
N VAL A 61 13.56 -3.61 -21.95
CA VAL A 61 12.38 -4.33 -21.45
C VAL A 61 11.53 -3.40 -20.59
N PHE A 62 12.19 -2.49 -19.87
CA PHE A 62 11.56 -1.48 -19.05
C PHE A 62 12.49 -0.26 -18.94
N ASP A 63 11.90 0.93 -19.00
CA ASP A 63 12.61 2.20 -18.78
C ASP A 63 11.64 3.20 -18.16
N GLN A 64 11.94 3.63 -16.93
CA GLN A 64 11.26 4.73 -16.26
C GLN A 64 12.32 5.66 -15.67
N LYS A 65 12.37 6.88 -16.21
CA LYS A 65 13.30 7.93 -15.79
C LYS A 65 12.84 8.61 -14.52
N ASP A 66 13.79 9.21 -13.80
CA ASP A 66 13.52 10.14 -12.69
C ASP A 66 12.60 9.55 -11.61
N VAL A 67 12.99 8.39 -11.08
CA VAL A 67 12.28 7.76 -9.95
C VAL A 67 13.02 8.01 -8.63
N GLU A 68 12.27 8.31 -7.58
CA GLU A 68 12.76 8.63 -6.24
C GLU A 68 12.75 7.39 -5.34
N PHE A 69 13.91 7.03 -4.82
CA PHE A 69 14.12 5.87 -3.98
C PHE A 69 15.01 6.21 -2.78
N PRO A 70 14.89 5.49 -1.65
CA PRO A 70 15.85 5.60 -0.56
C PRO A 70 17.25 5.22 -1.06
N LYS A 71 18.28 5.99 -0.68
CA LYS A 71 19.67 5.74 -1.14
C LYS A 71 20.15 4.33 -0.85
N PHE A 72 19.75 3.76 0.28
CA PHE A 72 20.15 2.42 0.68
C PHE A 72 19.43 1.29 -0.08
N TRP A 73 18.40 1.58 -0.87
CA TRP A 73 17.78 0.57 -1.74
C TRP A 73 18.66 0.33 -2.97
N SER A 74 18.86 -0.95 -3.31
CA SER A 74 19.69 -1.33 -4.46
C SER A 74 19.04 -0.94 -5.80
N GLN A 75 19.86 -0.77 -6.84
CA GLN A 75 19.37 -0.57 -8.22
C GLN A 75 18.45 -1.71 -8.69
N THR A 76 18.72 -2.95 -8.26
CA THR A 76 17.84 -4.10 -8.53
C THR A 76 16.45 -3.90 -7.92
N ALA A 77 16.39 -3.41 -6.67
CA ALA A 77 15.12 -3.07 -6.02
C ALA A 77 14.40 -1.95 -6.77
N THR A 78 15.12 -0.88 -7.17
CA THR A 78 14.58 0.19 -8.01
C THR A 78 13.92 -0.34 -9.28
N ASN A 79 14.62 -1.19 -10.03
CA ASN A 79 14.12 -1.76 -11.27
C ASN A 79 12.86 -2.61 -11.05
N ILE A 80 12.87 -3.47 -10.02
CA ILE A 80 11.73 -4.35 -9.71
C ILE A 80 10.53 -3.53 -9.25
N VAL A 81 10.72 -2.58 -8.34
CA VAL A 81 9.66 -1.76 -7.77
C VAL A 81 9.03 -0.86 -8.82
N ALA A 82 9.84 -0.15 -9.58
CA ALA A 82 9.32 0.68 -10.66
C ALA A 82 8.58 -0.16 -11.70
N GLN A 83 9.11 -1.31 -12.12
CA GLN A 83 8.43 -2.13 -13.14
C GLN A 83 7.13 -2.74 -12.64
N LYS A 84 7.12 -3.32 -11.44
CA LYS A 84 6.04 -4.20 -11.00
C LYS A 84 5.10 -3.59 -9.99
N TYR A 85 5.54 -2.61 -9.21
CA TYR A 85 4.81 -2.16 -8.02
C TYR A 85 4.26 -0.74 -8.17
N PHE A 86 5.00 0.16 -8.83
CA PHE A 86 4.48 1.48 -9.17
C PHE A 86 3.22 1.40 -10.05
N ARG A 87 2.16 2.08 -9.59
CA ARG A 87 0.85 2.16 -10.25
C ARG A 87 0.77 3.32 -11.23
N GLY A 88 -0.25 3.31 -12.08
CA GLY A 88 -0.48 4.29 -13.15
C GLY A 88 0.19 3.92 -14.49
N ARG A 89 -0.37 4.44 -15.59
CA ARG A 89 0.12 4.15 -16.96
C ARG A 89 1.48 4.82 -17.19
N MET A 90 2.41 4.17 -17.90
CA MET A 90 3.79 4.65 -18.11
C MET A 90 3.94 6.11 -18.56
N THR A 91 3.01 6.59 -19.38
CA THR A 91 3.03 7.96 -19.92
C THR A 91 2.14 8.93 -19.14
N SER A 92 1.43 8.45 -18.11
CA SER A 92 0.52 9.29 -17.31
C SER A 92 1.30 10.07 -16.25
N PRO A 93 0.94 11.33 -15.99
CA PRO A 93 1.46 12.08 -14.84
C PRO A 93 1.06 11.43 -13.50
N GLU A 94 0.01 10.61 -13.48
CA GLU A 94 -0.47 9.89 -12.29
C GLU A 94 0.39 8.68 -11.94
N ARG A 95 1.37 8.32 -12.79
CA ARG A 95 2.23 7.18 -12.49
C ARG A 95 3.10 7.47 -11.29
N GLU A 96 3.09 6.53 -10.35
CA GLU A 96 3.99 6.56 -9.20
C GLU A 96 5.45 6.62 -9.68
N ARG A 97 6.18 7.56 -9.10
CA ARG A 97 7.60 7.81 -9.35
C ARG A 97 8.42 7.77 -8.08
N SER A 98 7.80 7.69 -6.90
CA SER A 98 8.49 7.64 -5.62
C SER A 98 8.03 6.46 -4.78
N VAL A 99 8.96 5.82 -4.06
CA VAL A 99 8.62 4.83 -3.03
C VAL A 99 7.73 5.43 -1.94
N LYS A 100 7.83 6.75 -1.67
CA LYS A 100 6.90 7.45 -0.76
C LYS A 100 5.46 7.31 -1.20
N GLN A 101 5.19 7.45 -2.50
CA GLN A 101 3.84 7.33 -3.06
C GLN A 101 3.33 5.90 -2.95
N MET A 102 4.16 4.92 -3.31
CA MET A 102 3.79 3.50 -3.25
C MET A 102 3.50 3.04 -1.81
N ILE A 103 4.38 3.37 -0.85
CA ILE A 103 4.18 3.03 0.56
C ILE A 103 3.00 3.82 1.13
N GLY A 104 2.95 5.14 0.88
CA GLY A 104 1.87 6.02 1.32
C GLY A 104 0.51 5.48 0.90
N ARG A 105 0.31 5.18 -0.39
CA ARG A 105 -0.95 4.59 -0.89
C ARG A 105 -1.41 3.39 -0.06
N VAL A 106 -0.52 2.44 0.21
CA VAL A 106 -0.88 1.23 0.97
C VAL A 106 -1.15 1.56 2.43
N VAL A 107 -0.28 2.33 3.07
CA VAL A 107 -0.39 2.66 4.49
C VAL A 107 -1.61 3.54 4.78
N ASP A 108 -1.79 4.60 4.00
CA ASP A 108 -2.91 5.54 4.15
C ASP A 108 -4.25 4.81 3.96
N THR A 109 -4.32 3.84 3.03
CA THR A 109 -5.51 3.02 2.83
C THR A 109 -5.77 2.09 4.02
N ILE A 110 -4.76 1.37 4.51
CA ILE A 110 -4.92 0.46 5.65
C ILE A 110 -5.29 1.24 6.91
N ALA A 111 -4.61 2.35 7.18
CA ALA A 111 -4.91 3.20 8.33
C ALA A 111 -6.30 3.87 8.18
N GLY A 112 -6.70 4.23 6.97
CA GLY A 112 -8.04 4.71 6.66
C GLY A 112 -9.13 3.69 6.96
N TRP A 113 -8.95 2.43 6.56
CA TRP A 113 -9.87 1.34 6.96
C TRP A 113 -9.89 1.15 8.48
N GLY A 114 -8.71 1.15 9.12
CA GLY A 114 -8.61 1.05 10.58
C GLY A 114 -9.43 2.13 11.30
N ARG A 115 -9.37 3.38 10.83
CA ARG A 115 -10.18 4.49 11.34
C ARG A 115 -11.67 4.29 11.07
N ALA A 116 -12.03 3.96 9.83
CA ALA A 116 -13.44 3.80 9.42
C ALA A 116 -14.15 2.65 10.16
N ASP A 117 -13.42 1.56 10.43
CA ASP A 117 -13.94 0.37 11.10
C ASP A 117 -13.81 0.45 12.63
N GLY A 118 -13.33 1.58 13.18
CA GLY A 118 -13.23 1.80 14.63
C GLY A 118 -12.17 0.97 15.35
N TYR A 119 -11.08 0.59 14.66
CA TYR A 119 -9.99 -0.18 15.28
C TYR A 119 -9.13 0.63 16.26
N PHE A 120 -9.06 1.95 16.11
CA PHE A 120 -8.23 2.81 16.94
C PHE A 120 -9.07 3.52 18.00
N ALA A 121 -8.60 3.51 19.25
CA ALA A 121 -9.30 4.18 20.35
C ALA A 121 -9.17 5.71 20.28
N THR A 122 -8.09 6.22 19.67
CA THR A 122 -7.84 7.65 19.51
C THR A 122 -7.20 7.96 18.17
N GLU A 123 -7.29 9.22 17.71
CA GLU A 123 -6.57 9.66 16.50
C GLU A 123 -5.06 9.55 16.68
N GLU A 124 -4.53 9.82 17.87
CA GLU A 124 -3.10 9.66 18.17
C GLU A 124 -2.63 8.20 18.00
N GLU A 125 -3.49 7.24 18.35
CA GLU A 125 -3.20 5.82 18.13
C GLU A 125 -3.18 5.48 16.63
N ALA A 126 -4.12 6.01 15.86
CA ALA A 126 -4.18 5.84 14.41
C ALA A 126 -2.96 6.45 13.70
N GLU A 127 -2.57 7.69 14.06
CA GLU A 127 -1.37 8.36 13.58
C GLU A 127 -0.09 7.61 13.98
N THR A 128 -0.07 7.03 15.17
CA THR A 128 1.03 6.18 15.64
C THR A 128 1.17 4.93 14.78
N PHE A 129 0.07 4.23 14.53
CA PHE A 129 0.06 3.06 13.66
C PHE A 129 0.53 3.38 12.24
N GLU A 130 0.01 4.46 11.65
CA GLU A 130 0.34 4.90 10.30
C GLU A 130 1.84 5.24 10.16
N ALA A 131 2.38 6.01 11.12
CA ALA A 131 3.78 6.38 11.13
C ALA A 131 4.69 5.15 11.32
N GLU A 132 4.41 4.28 12.30
CA GLU A 132 5.21 3.08 12.52
C GLU A 132 5.18 2.15 11.30
N LEU A 133 4.03 1.99 10.65
CA LEU A 133 3.93 1.18 9.44
C LEU A 133 4.73 1.77 8.28
N LYS A 134 4.68 3.10 8.06
CA LYS A 134 5.54 3.80 7.07
C LYS A 134 7.03 3.52 7.36
N ALA A 135 7.45 3.68 8.61
CA ALA A 135 8.83 3.46 9.04
C ALA A 135 9.30 2.01 8.82
N ILE A 136 8.47 1.04 9.20
CA ILE A 136 8.76 -0.40 9.04
C ILE A 136 8.95 -0.75 7.55
N LEU A 137 8.06 -0.26 6.69
CA LEU A 137 8.06 -0.60 5.27
C LEU A 137 9.22 0.08 4.51
N VAL A 138 9.49 1.36 4.76
CA VAL A 138 10.55 2.09 4.05
C VAL A 138 11.94 1.59 4.43
N ASN A 139 12.14 1.22 5.70
CA ASN A 139 13.37 0.64 6.21
C ASN A 139 13.50 -0.88 5.95
N GLN A 140 12.54 -1.48 5.24
CA GLN A 140 12.52 -2.91 4.89
C GLN A 140 12.60 -3.85 6.12
N LEU A 141 12.02 -3.45 7.26
CA LEU A 141 11.93 -4.27 8.46
C LEU A 141 10.83 -5.35 8.34
N ALA A 142 9.81 -5.07 7.53
CA ALA A 142 8.82 -6.03 7.08
C ALA A 142 8.32 -5.65 5.68
N SER A 143 7.56 -6.54 5.05
CA SER A 143 6.90 -6.25 3.77
C SER A 143 5.62 -7.07 3.65
N PHE A 144 4.61 -6.49 3.01
CA PHE A 144 3.41 -7.24 2.64
C PHE A 144 3.67 -8.19 1.47
N ASN A 145 2.75 -9.13 1.28
CA ASN A 145 2.70 -9.96 0.08
C ASN A 145 2.45 -9.09 -1.17
N SER A 146 2.63 -9.68 -2.36
CA SER A 146 2.46 -8.94 -3.62
C SER A 146 1.03 -8.44 -3.89
N PRO A 147 -0.05 -9.23 -3.63
CA PRO A 147 -1.42 -8.75 -3.79
C PRO A 147 -1.72 -7.43 -3.08
N VAL A 148 -1.25 -7.27 -1.83
CA VAL A 148 -1.44 -6.02 -1.08
C VAL A 148 -0.83 -4.84 -1.84
N TRP A 149 0.43 -4.96 -2.26
CA TRP A 149 1.10 -3.87 -2.98
C TRP A 149 0.44 -3.51 -4.32
N PHE A 150 -0.14 -4.50 -4.99
CA PHE A 150 -0.77 -4.33 -6.30
C PHE A 150 -2.15 -3.68 -6.24
N ASN A 151 -2.93 -3.99 -5.19
CA ASN A 151 -4.36 -3.70 -5.17
C ASN A 151 -4.75 -2.63 -4.15
N VAL A 152 -4.13 -2.62 -2.96
CA VAL A 152 -4.56 -1.76 -1.83
C VAL A 152 -4.37 -0.29 -2.16
N GLY A 153 -5.44 0.51 -2.06
CA GLY A 153 -5.40 1.94 -2.40
C GLY A 153 -5.37 2.24 -3.90
N PHE A 154 -5.56 1.22 -4.74
CA PHE A 154 -5.68 1.37 -6.19
C PHE A 154 -7.03 0.84 -6.69
N GLU A 155 -7.43 -0.35 -6.25
CA GLU A 155 -8.75 -0.93 -6.52
C GLU A 155 -9.75 -0.52 -5.43
N GLU A 156 -11.02 -0.32 -5.81
CA GLU A 156 -12.10 0.00 -4.85
C GLU A 156 -12.34 -1.14 -3.84
N LYS A 157 -12.23 -2.40 -4.30
CA LYS A 157 -12.35 -3.62 -3.49
C LYS A 157 -11.11 -4.49 -3.68
N PRO A 158 -10.00 -4.18 -2.98
CA PRO A 158 -8.72 -4.81 -3.25
C PRO A 158 -8.66 -6.25 -2.72
N GLN A 159 -8.04 -7.14 -3.49
CA GLN A 159 -7.68 -8.48 -3.03
C GLN A 159 -6.34 -8.44 -2.27
N CYS A 160 -6.34 -8.85 -1.00
CA CYS A 160 -5.18 -8.74 -0.10
C CYS A 160 -4.44 -10.07 0.15
N SER A 161 -4.91 -11.20 -0.39
CA SER A 161 -4.33 -12.55 -0.20
C SER A 161 -4.27 -13.37 -1.47
#